data_AF-A0AAT9GQ09-F1
#
_entry.id   AF-A0AAT9GQ09-F1
#
_cell.length_a   1.000
_cell.length_b   1.000
_cell.length_c   1.000
_cell.angle_alpha   90.00
_cell.angle_beta   90.00
_cell.angle_gamma   90.00
#
_symmetry.space_group_name_H-M   'P 1'
#
loop_
_entity.id
_entity.type
_entity.pdbx_description
1 polymer ?
#
loop_
_entity_poly.entity_id
_entity_poly.type
_entity_poly.pdbx_seq_one_letter_code
_entity_poly.pdbx_strand_id
1 'polypeptide(L)'
;MLSSSMYVYPNVPTFTFVNATYHSKYISFIGIEYENRQGQPLEEVPQSIYQMWINYGNGSIPFIIYGYYYQVGTTIDPELLAGKNWTYVVSQLHNSNSLIYKEIYAQANLITKIICQIDGNKPFNVCSHFIIGNTTSNLSFYQKSNAEYYSTLIVLLSEDLKNK
;
A
#
# COMPACT_ATOMS: atom_id res chain seq x y z
N MET A 1 9.75 12.17 4.59
CA MET A 1 10.47 10.93 4.92
C MET A 1 10.85 10.25 3.60
N LEU A 2 11.92 9.46 3.60
CA LEU A 2 12.54 8.93 2.38
C LEU A 2 12.89 7.45 2.56
N SER A 3 12.77 6.64 1.51
CA SER A 3 13.26 5.26 1.47
C SER A 3 14.77 5.18 1.70
N SER A 4 15.29 3.97 1.92
CA SER A 4 16.74 3.76 2.02
C SER A 4 17.49 4.36 0.83
N SER A 5 18.67 4.93 1.09
CA SER A 5 19.58 5.39 0.03
C SER A 5 20.36 4.26 -0.62
N MET A 6 20.27 3.03 -0.09
CA MET A 6 20.96 1.85 -0.62
C MET A 6 20.11 1.08 -1.64
N TYR A 7 18.84 1.42 -1.79
CA TYR A 7 17.96 0.80 -2.76
C TYR A 7 18.26 1.24 -4.20
N VAL A 8 17.85 0.40 -5.16
CA VAL A 8 17.99 0.66 -6.61
C VAL A 8 17.38 2.01 -6.99
N TYR A 9 16.26 2.38 -6.36
CA TYR A 9 15.67 3.71 -6.42
C TYR A 9 15.86 4.40 -5.06
N PRO A 10 16.95 5.18 -4.89
CA PRO A 10 17.28 5.75 -3.61
C PRO A 10 16.40 6.95 -3.28
N ASN A 11 16.14 7.16 -1.99
CA ASN A 11 15.52 8.37 -1.46
C ASN A 11 14.17 8.72 -2.12
N VAL A 12 13.32 7.73 -2.32
CA VAL A 12 11.93 7.94 -2.78
C VAL A 12 11.13 8.56 -1.63
N PRO A 13 10.40 9.68 -1.82
CA PRO A 13 9.47 10.22 -0.84
C PRO A 13 8.40 9.20 -0.44
N THR A 14 8.25 9.01 0.87
CA THR A 14 7.27 8.07 1.43
C THR A 14 6.83 8.51 2.84
N PHE A 15 5.90 7.76 3.45
CA PHE A 15 5.23 8.02 4.73
C PHE A 15 5.61 6.96 5.75
N THR A 16 5.67 7.34 7.04
CA THR A 16 5.77 6.37 8.13
C THR A 16 4.40 6.07 8.74
N PHE A 17 4.18 4.83 9.14
CA PHE A 17 3.03 4.36 9.91
C PHE A 17 3.38 3.95 11.33
N VAL A 18 4.65 4.09 11.76
CA VAL A 18 5.05 3.82 13.15
C VAL A 18 4.23 4.70 14.10
N ASN A 19 3.52 4.04 15.02
CA ASN A 19 2.55 4.64 15.95
C ASN A 19 1.32 5.30 15.30
N ALA A 20 1.04 5.04 14.02
CA ALA A 20 -0.18 5.55 13.39
C ALA A 20 -1.41 4.82 13.96
N THR A 21 -2.40 5.59 14.36
CA THR A 21 -3.71 5.06 14.80
C THR A 21 -4.76 5.35 13.74
N TYR A 22 -5.58 4.35 13.42
CA TYR A 22 -6.68 4.50 12.47
C TYR A 22 -7.98 3.94 13.04
N HIS A 23 -9.06 4.70 12.95
CA HIS A 23 -10.38 4.30 13.41
C HIS A 23 -11.39 4.43 12.28
N SER A 24 -12.09 3.34 11.98
CA SER A 24 -13.16 3.30 10.97
C SER A 24 -14.22 2.27 11.35
N LYS A 25 -15.44 2.48 10.87
CA LYS A 25 -16.54 1.51 10.98
C LYS A 25 -16.50 0.42 9.90
N TYR A 26 -15.65 0.60 8.89
CA TYR A 26 -15.65 -0.21 7.66
C TYR A 26 -14.39 -1.06 7.52
N ILE A 27 -13.23 -0.51 7.88
CA ILE A 27 -11.94 -1.21 7.73
C ILE A 27 -11.09 -1.09 9.00
N SER A 28 -10.27 -2.11 9.25
CA SER A 28 -9.15 -2.03 10.18
C SER A 28 -7.87 -1.84 9.40
N PHE A 29 -6.98 -0.97 9.87
CA PHE A 29 -5.67 -0.73 9.24
C PHE A 29 -4.57 -0.99 10.26
N ILE A 30 -3.58 -1.79 9.86
CA ILE A 30 -2.35 -2.04 10.60
C ILE A 30 -1.18 -1.72 9.65
N GLY A 31 -0.38 -0.70 10.02
CA GLY A 31 0.91 -0.44 9.38
C GLY A 31 2.02 -1.03 10.24
N ILE A 32 2.92 -1.78 9.62
CA ILE A 32 4.11 -2.37 10.26
C ILE A 32 5.33 -1.97 9.44
N GLU A 33 6.32 -1.39 10.09
CA GLU A 33 7.62 -1.08 9.51
C GLU A 33 8.68 -2.06 10.04
N TYR A 34 9.02 -3.05 9.21
CA TYR A 34 9.86 -4.19 9.57
C TYR A 34 11.31 -3.78 9.88
N GLU A 35 11.88 -2.89 9.06
CA GLU A 35 13.25 -2.41 9.19
C GLU A 35 13.33 -0.90 8.99
N ASN A 36 14.35 -0.24 9.53
CA ASN A 36 14.64 1.16 9.22
C ASN A 36 15.44 1.32 7.90
N ARG A 37 15.71 2.56 7.50
CA ARG A 37 16.49 2.90 6.29
C ARG A 37 17.88 2.25 6.22
N GLN A 38 18.43 1.81 7.35
CA GLN A 38 19.72 1.15 7.49
C GLN A 38 19.61 -0.39 7.44
N GLY A 39 18.41 -0.95 7.25
CA GLY A 39 18.15 -2.40 7.27
C GLY A 39 18.18 -3.00 8.67
N GLN A 40 18.04 -2.18 9.71
CA GLN A 40 17.98 -2.67 11.09
C GLN A 40 16.53 -2.96 11.46
N PRO A 41 16.22 -4.09 12.13
CA PRO A 41 14.87 -4.40 12.57
C PRO A 41 14.25 -3.27 13.40
N LEU A 42 12.97 -2.99 13.19
CA LEU A 42 12.26 -1.92 13.88
C LEU A 42 11.00 -2.40 14.60
N GLU A 43 10.00 -2.89 13.88
CA GLU A 43 8.77 -3.44 14.46
C GLU A 43 8.71 -4.97 14.29
N GLU A 44 8.19 -5.64 15.30
CA GLU A 44 7.95 -7.09 15.22
C GLU A 44 6.76 -7.37 14.31
N VAL A 45 6.95 -8.26 13.32
CA VAL A 45 5.89 -8.70 12.44
C VAL A 45 5.18 -9.89 13.09
N PRO A 46 3.86 -9.82 13.36
CA PRO A 46 3.13 -10.96 13.93
C PRO A 46 3.30 -12.22 13.08
N GLN A 47 3.46 -13.38 13.73
CA GLN A 47 3.82 -14.63 13.06
C GLN A 47 2.90 -14.99 11.87
N SER A 48 1.59 -14.74 11.97
CA SER A 48 0.65 -15.00 10.89
C SER A 48 0.91 -14.13 9.66
N ILE A 49 1.24 -12.85 9.85
CA ILE A 49 1.60 -11.91 8.79
C ILE A 49 2.95 -12.27 8.20
N TYR A 50 3.93 -12.62 9.04
CA TYR A 50 5.26 -13.03 8.60
C TYR A 50 5.19 -14.25 7.68
N GLN A 51 4.37 -15.26 8.02
CA GLN A 51 4.18 -16.44 7.18
C GLN A 51 3.56 -16.10 5.81
N MET A 52 2.57 -15.20 5.78
CA MET A 52 2.01 -14.73 4.50
C MET A 52 3.06 -13.95 3.68
N TRP A 53 3.81 -13.09 4.33
CA TRP A 53 4.85 -12.26 3.70
C TRP A 53 5.96 -13.11 3.07
N ILE A 54 6.44 -14.14 3.76
CA ILE A 54 7.45 -15.05 3.20
C ILE A 54 6.86 -15.92 2.09
N ASN A 55 5.71 -16.56 2.32
CA ASN A 55 5.17 -17.54 1.37
C ASN A 55 4.63 -16.91 0.08
N TYR A 56 4.09 -15.69 0.15
CA TYR A 56 3.47 -15.01 -0.99
C TYR A 56 4.29 -13.83 -1.51
N GLY A 57 4.99 -13.12 -0.61
CA GLY A 57 5.80 -11.95 -0.95
C GLY A 57 7.29 -12.25 -1.14
N ASN A 58 7.76 -13.46 -0.85
CA ASN A 58 9.19 -13.81 -0.84
C ASN A 58 10.03 -12.82 0.00
N GLY A 59 9.47 -12.29 1.09
CA GLY A 59 10.16 -11.28 1.92
C GLY A 59 10.29 -9.90 1.26
N SER A 60 9.61 -9.63 0.15
CA SER A 60 9.68 -8.33 -0.54
C SER A 60 8.79 -7.29 0.13
N ILE A 61 9.23 -6.03 0.11
CA ILE A 61 8.45 -4.88 0.59
C ILE A 61 8.25 -3.85 -0.54
N PRO A 62 7.14 -3.09 -0.55
CA PRO A 62 6.00 -3.21 0.35
C PRO A 62 5.20 -4.50 0.12
N PHE A 63 4.66 -5.09 1.18
CA PHE A 63 3.72 -6.21 1.13
C PHE A 63 2.40 -5.78 1.76
N ILE A 64 1.30 -5.90 1.02
CA ILE A 64 0.00 -5.40 1.45
C ILE A 64 -1.01 -6.53 1.42
N ILE A 65 -1.79 -6.68 2.49
CA ILE A 65 -2.91 -7.61 2.58
C ILE A 65 -4.19 -6.79 2.59
N TYR A 66 -5.14 -7.14 1.73
CA TYR A 66 -6.50 -6.60 1.69
C TYR A 66 -7.46 -7.76 1.92
N GLY A 67 -7.79 -8.03 3.17
CA GLY A 67 -8.52 -9.21 3.57
C GLY A 67 -7.97 -10.50 2.95
N TYR A 68 -8.69 -11.10 2.02
CA TYR A 68 -8.26 -12.33 1.33
C TYR A 68 -7.37 -12.09 0.09
N TYR A 69 -7.13 -10.85 -0.31
CA TYR A 69 -6.18 -10.48 -1.37
C TYR A 69 -4.84 -10.02 -0.81
N TYR A 70 -3.79 -10.11 -1.61
CA TYR A 70 -2.50 -9.49 -1.29
C TYR A 70 -1.86 -8.84 -2.52
N GLN A 71 -0.90 -7.96 -2.25
CA GLN A 71 -0.11 -7.22 -3.21
C GLN A 71 1.36 -7.26 -2.79
N VAL A 72 2.24 -7.51 -3.76
CA VAL A 72 3.70 -7.48 -3.57
C VAL A 72 4.27 -6.35 -4.41
N GLY A 73 4.96 -5.41 -3.79
CA GLY A 73 5.51 -4.24 -4.46
C GLY A 73 4.45 -3.23 -4.88
N THR A 74 4.78 -2.43 -5.89
CA THR A 74 3.89 -1.42 -6.47
C THR A 74 3.91 -1.47 -7.99
N THR A 75 2.82 -1.04 -8.62
CA THR A 75 2.75 -0.83 -10.07
C THR A 75 3.23 0.55 -10.50
N ILE A 76 3.48 1.45 -9.55
CA ILE A 76 4.00 2.80 -9.81
C ILE A 76 5.51 2.68 -9.99
N ASP A 77 6.03 3.30 -11.05
CA ASP A 77 7.48 3.37 -11.26
C ASP A 77 8.13 4.28 -10.20
N PRO A 78 8.99 3.73 -9.31
CA PRO A 78 9.62 4.52 -8.27
C PRO A 78 10.56 5.62 -8.82
N GLU A 79 11.06 5.49 -10.06
CA GLU A 79 11.92 6.48 -10.69
C GLU A 79 11.23 7.84 -10.84
N LEU A 80 9.90 7.86 -10.97
CA LEU A 80 9.10 9.09 -11.02
C LEU A 80 9.25 9.95 -9.76
N LEU A 81 9.55 9.30 -8.63
CA LEU A 81 9.62 9.91 -7.31
C LEU A 81 11.06 9.94 -6.75
N ALA A 82 11.96 9.12 -7.28
CA ALA A 82 13.35 9.03 -6.82
C ALA A 82 14.06 10.39 -6.85
N GLY A 83 14.71 10.73 -5.73
CA GLY A 83 15.43 12.00 -5.56
C GLY A 83 14.55 13.25 -5.56
N LYS A 84 13.22 13.12 -5.57
CA LYS A 84 12.29 14.25 -5.43
C LYS A 84 12.01 14.53 -3.96
N ASN A 85 11.38 15.66 -3.68
CA ASN A 85 10.90 16.01 -2.35
C ASN A 85 9.36 16.09 -2.31
N TRP A 86 8.80 16.15 -1.11
CA TRP A 86 7.34 16.21 -0.93
C TRP A 86 6.69 17.43 -1.60
N THR A 87 7.37 18.57 -1.67
CA THR A 87 6.87 19.74 -2.39
C THR A 87 6.65 19.45 -3.88
N TYR A 88 7.61 18.78 -4.53
CA TYR A 88 7.46 18.33 -5.90
C TYR A 88 6.31 17.32 -6.03
N VAL A 89 6.28 16.29 -5.18
CA VAL A 89 5.23 15.25 -5.25
C VAL A 89 3.83 15.85 -5.12
N VAL A 90 3.61 16.73 -4.13
CA VAL A 90 2.34 17.44 -3.93
C VAL A 90 1.99 18.30 -5.15
N SER A 91 2.96 19.01 -5.73
CA SER A 91 2.70 19.81 -6.95
C SER A 91 2.23 18.95 -8.13
N GLN A 92 2.78 17.74 -8.29
CA GLN A 92 2.37 16.82 -9.34
C GLN A 92 0.99 16.22 -9.06
N LEU A 93 0.69 15.90 -7.80
CA LEU A 93 -0.65 15.45 -7.37
C LEU A 93 -1.74 16.51 -7.52
N HIS A 94 -1.40 17.80 -7.59
CA HIS A 94 -2.37 18.85 -7.93
C HIS A 94 -2.55 19.06 -9.44
N ASN A 95 -1.69 18.44 -10.26
CA ASN A 95 -1.75 18.53 -11.72
C ASN A 95 -2.32 17.23 -12.30
N SER A 96 -3.59 17.26 -12.69
CA SER A 96 -4.29 16.09 -13.26
C SER A 96 -3.69 15.55 -14.57
N ASN A 97 -2.85 16.34 -15.24
CA ASN A 97 -2.15 15.92 -16.45
C ASN A 97 -0.81 15.23 -16.17
N SER A 98 -0.27 15.35 -14.95
CA SER A 98 1.02 14.74 -14.61
C SER A 98 0.92 13.21 -14.60
N LEU A 99 2.03 12.54 -14.91
CA LEU A 99 2.10 11.08 -14.87
C LEU A 99 1.94 10.57 -13.43
N ILE A 100 2.58 11.24 -12.46
CA ILE A 100 2.46 10.94 -11.02
C ILE A 100 1.00 10.98 -10.55
N TYR A 101 0.23 11.99 -10.94
CA TYR A 101 -1.19 12.05 -10.64
C TYR A 101 -1.92 10.83 -11.20
N LYS A 102 -1.75 10.55 -12.50
CA LYS A 102 -2.46 9.49 -13.20
C LYS A 102 -2.20 8.12 -12.58
N GLU A 103 -0.94 7.81 -12.29
CA GLU A 103 -0.56 6.52 -11.72
C GLU A 103 -1.01 6.36 -10.26
N ILE A 104 -0.76 7.37 -9.40
CA ILE A 104 -1.15 7.31 -7.99
C ILE A 104 -2.67 7.21 -7.84
N TYR A 105 -3.44 8.04 -8.56
CA TYR A 105 -4.90 7.99 -8.48
C TYR A 105 -5.47 6.72 -9.10
N ALA A 106 -4.87 6.18 -10.16
CA ALA A 106 -5.29 4.89 -10.71
C ALA A 106 -5.10 3.76 -9.68
N GLN A 107 -3.94 3.70 -9.00
CA GLN A 107 -3.70 2.70 -7.97
C GLN A 107 -4.60 2.91 -6.75
N ALA A 108 -4.79 4.16 -6.29
CA ALA A 108 -5.68 4.48 -5.18
C ALA A 108 -7.14 4.07 -5.45
N ASN A 109 -7.63 4.31 -6.67
CA ASN A 109 -8.95 3.86 -7.11
C ASN A 109 -9.06 2.33 -7.12
N LEU A 110 -8.00 1.62 -7.54
CA LEU A 110 -7.98 0.16 -7.56
C LEU A 110 -7.98 -0.44 -6.16
N ILE A 111 -7.18 0.11 -5.24
CA ILE A 111 -7.19 -0.26 -3.82
C ILE A 111 -8.59 -0.02 -3.23
N THR A 112 -9.18 1.14 -3.49
CA THR A 112 -10.54 1.47 -3.01
C THR A 112 -11.58 0.49 -3.53
N LYS A 113 -11.50 0.11 -4.83
CA LYS A 113 -12.39 -0.89 -5.42
C LYS A 113 -12.30 -2.24 -4.71
N ILE A 114 -11.08 -2.70 -4.39
CA ILE A 114 -10.86 -3.98 -3.70
C ILE A 114 -11.40 -3.94 -2.29
N ILE A 115 -11.12 -2.86 -1.55
CA ILE A 115 -11.69 -2.64 -0.22
C ILE A 115 -13.22 -2.66 -0.26
N CYS A 116 -13.82 -1.99 -1.24
CA CYS A 116 -15.26 -2.01 -1.44
C CYS A 116 -15.81 -3.41 -1.71
N GLN A 117 -15.12 -4.23 -2.52
CA GLN A 117 -15.54 -5.61 -2.77
C GLN A 117 -15.49 -6.45 -1.49
N ILE A 118 -14.43 -6.28 -0.70
CA ILE A 118 -14.20 -6.97 0.56
C ILE A 118 -15.27 -6.60 1.61
N ASP A 119 -15.62 -5.30 1.73
CA ASP A 119 -16.62 -4.80 2.70
C ASP A 119 -18.08 -4.91 2.19
N GLY A 120 -18.33 -5.73 1.15
CA GLY A 120 -19.67 -5.95 0.62
C GLY A 120 -20.31 -4.68 0.05
N ASN A 121 -19.50 -3.83 -0.60
CA ASN A 121 -19.84 -2.55 -1.20
C ASN A 121 -20.27 -1.46 -0.21
N LYS A 122 -19.63 -1.40 0.96
CA LYS A 122 -19.89 -0.38 1.97
C LYS A 122 -18.67 0.53 2.21
N PRO A 123 -18.90 1.80 2.55
CA PRO A 123 -20.19 2.49 2.51
C PRO A 123 -20.63 2.77 1.06
N PHE A 124 -21.93 2.65 0.80
CA PHE A 124 -22.46 2.71 -0.58
C PHE A 124 -22.13 4.03 -1.30
N ASN A 125 -22.09 5.16 -0.59
CA ASN A 125 -21.74 6.46 -1.19
C ASN A 125 -20.31 6.53 -1.73
N VAL A 126 -19.39 5.71 -1.22
CA VAL A 126 -18.04 5.56 -1.77
C VAL A 126 -18.06 4.48 -2.84
N CYS A 127 -18.56 3.29 -2.49
CA CYS A 127 -18.43 2.10 -3.31
C CYS A 127 -19.29 2.09 -4.59
N SER A 128 -20.38 2.84 -4.65
CA SER A 128 -21.25 2.91 -5.84
C SER A 128 -20.51 3.36 -7.10
N HIS A 129 -19.50 4.21 -6.96
CA HIS A 129 -18.61 4.65 -8.06
C HIS A 129 -17.85 3.50 -8.72
N PHE A 130 -17.63 2.41 -7.97
CA PHE A 130 -16.87 1.24 -8.41
C PHE A 130 -17.77 0.04 -8.78
N ILE A 131 -19.08 0.11 -8.48
CA ILE A 131 -20.08 -0.90 -8.83
C ILE A 131 -20.60 -0.70 -10.26
N ILE A 132 -20.86 0.55 -10.65
CA ILE A 132 -21.63 0.89 -11.87
C ILE A 132 -20.74 1.00 -13.12
N GLY A 133 -19.42 0.90 -12.97
CA GLY A 133 -18.48 0.86 -14.09
C GLY A 133 -18.05 -0.55 -14.44
N ASN A 134 -18.33 -0.99 -15.67
CA ASN A 134 -17.57 -2.03 -16.39
C ASN A 134 -16.12 -1.56 -16.66
N THR A 135 -15.45 -0.92 -15.70
CA THR A 135 -14.00 -0.80 -15.72
C THR A 135 -13.47 -2.18 -15.39
N THR A 136 -13.12 -2.93 -16.43
CA THR A 136 -12.17 -4.04 -16.42
C THR A 136 -10.81 -3.53 -15.93
N SER A 137 -10.77 -3.12 -14.66
CA SER A 137 -9.53 -2.88 -13.94
C SER A 137 -8.86 -4.24 -13.81
N ASN A 138 -7.71 -4.40 -14.46
CA ASN A 138 -6.96 -5.63 -14.37
C ASN A 138 -6.48 -5.82 -12.92
N LEU A 139 -7.18 -6.70 -12.19
CA LEU A 139 -6.84 -7.08 -10.82
C LEU A 139 -5.68 -8.08 -10.77
N SER A 140 -4.98 -8.35 -11.89
CA SER A 140 -3.88 -9.31 -11.97
C SER A 140 -2.77 -9.07 -10.94
N PHE A 141 -2.60 -7.82 -10.48
CA PHE A 141 -1.64 -7.49 -9.44
C PHE A 141 -2.07 -7.90 -8.03
N TYR A 142 -3.37 -8.17 -7.82
CA TYR A 142 -3.95 -8.59 -6.55
C TYR A 142 -4.28 -10.07 -6.59
N GLN A 143 -3.52 -10.84 -5.82
CA GLN A 143 -3.63 -12.28 -5.81
C GLN A 143 -4.51 -12.71 -4.64
N LYS A 144 -5.38 -13.69 -4.89
CA LYS A 144 -6.23 -14.27 -3.84
C LYS A 144 -5.41 -15.27 -3.02
N SER A 145 -5.38 -15.09 -1.71
CA SER A 145 -4.82 -16.05 -0.76
C SER A 145 -5.85 -17.13 -0.42
N ASN A 146 -5.37 -18.30 0.01
CA ASN A 146 -6.21 -19.37 0.56
C ASN A 146 -6.42 -19.23 2.08
N ALA A 147 -5.96 -18.13 2.68
CA ALA A 147 -6.06 -17.90 4.12
C ALA A 147 -7.48 -17.48 4.49
N GLU A 148 -8.11 -18.18 5.43
CA GLU A 148 -9.51 -17.96 5.85
C GLU A 148 -9.76 -16.73 6.73
N TYR A 149 -8.84 -15.75 6.79
CA TYR A 149 -8.94 -14.69 7.80
C TYR A 149 -8.90 -13.25 7.26
N TYR A 150 -9.80 -12.47 7.89
CA TYR A 150 -10.04 -11.03 7.84
C TYR A 150 -10.81 -10.48 6.65
N SER A 151 -12.14 -10.48 6.73
CA SER A 151 -12.98 -9.84 5.71
C SER A 151 -12.91 -8.30 5.69
N THR A 152 -12.09 -7.62 6.51
CA THR A 152 -11.98 -6.14 6.55
C THR A 152 -10.62 -5.60 7.01
N LEU A 153 -9.60 -6.46 7.17
CA LEU A 153 -8.27 -6.04 7.63
C LEU A 153 -7.39 -5.63 6.46
N ILE A 154 -6.75 -4.48 6.59
CA ILE A 154 -5.65 -4.05 5.73
C ILE A 154 -4.36 -4.07 6.55
N VAL A 155 -3.38 -4.85 6.09
CA VAL A 155 -2.04 -4.86 6.67
C VAL A 155 -1.07 -4.34 5.64
N LEU A 156 -0.28 -3.33 5.99
CA LEU A 156 0.82 -2.83 5.19
C LEU A 156 2.12 -3.12 5.91
N LEU A 157 3.00 -3.90 5.27
CA LEU A 157 4.36 -4.15 5.73
C LEU A 157 5.33 -3.37 4.84
N SER A 158 6.12 -2.49 5.45
CA SER A 158 7.08 -1.59 4.79
C SER A 158 8.37 -1.44 5.61
N GLU A 159 9.25 -0.52 5.21
CA GLU A 159 10.40 -0.04 6.00
C GLU A 159 10.08 1.34 6.64
N ASP A 160 10.72 1.67 7.77
CA ASP A 160 10.76 3.01 8.37
C ASP A 160 11.83 3.87 7.73
N LEU A 161 11.50 5.14 7.69
CA LEU A 161 12.00 6.15 6.78
C LEU A 161 12.58 7.34 7.55
N LYS A 162 12.69 7.19 8.88
CA LYS A 162 13.45 8.07 9.76
C LYS A 162 14.85 7.49 9.97
N ASN A 163 15.85 8.36 9.98
CA ASN A 163 17.13 8.03 10.58
C ASN A 163 16.91 8.05 12.10
N LYS A 164 16.79 6.89 12.73
CA LYS A 164 17.03 6.81 14.18
C LYS A 164 18.51 6.60 14.41
#